data_AF-A0A942PQX4-F1
#
_entry.id   AF-A0A942PQX4-F1
#
_cell.length_a   1.000
_cell.length_b   1.000
_cell.length_c   1.000
_cell.angle_alpha   90.00
_cell.angle_beta   90.00
_cell.angle_gamma   90.00
#
_symmetry.space_group_name_H-M   'P 1'
#
loop_
_entity.id
_entity.type
_entity.pdbx_description
1 polymer ?
#
loop_
_entity_poly.entity_id
_entity_poly.type
_entity_poly.pdbx_seq_one_letter_code
_entity_poly.pdbx_strand_id
1 'polypeptide(L)'
;MYLGHLHRFATWTEETYSDFDPATVTSLDIADYRRTLQAKNRKPATVNNALDAIGSFFAWTKKTGFIQADPTEGVKRVPEQKSAPKWLS
;
A
#
# COMPACT_ATOMS: atom_id res chain seq x y z
N MET A 1 -9.10 4.27 10.17
CA MET A 1 -8.83 3.09 9.30
C MET A 1 -7.53 3.24 8.49
N TYR A 2 -7.08 4.45 8.15
CA TYR A 2 -5.83 4.75 7.44
C TYR A 2 -4.54 4.34 8.19
N LEU A 3 -4.43 4.71 9.48
CA LEU A 3 -3.24 4.44 10.31
C LEU A 3 -2.94 2.93 10.48
N GLY A 4 -3.97 2.09 10.52
CA GLY A 4 -3.80 0.64 10.63
C GLY A 4 -3.16 0.01 9.39
N HIS A 5 -3.40 0.57 8.21
CA HIS A 5 -2.74 0.12 6.98
C HIS A 5 -1.26 0.51 6.97
N LEU A 6 -0.94 1.74 7.40
CA LEU A 6 0.44 2.21 7.52
C LEU A 6 1.23 1.43 8.56
N HIS A 7 0.67 1.22 9.76
CA HIS A 7 1.34 0.42 10.79
C HIS A 7 1.63 -0.99 10.27
N ARG A 8 0.69 -1.61 9.57
CA ARG A 8 0.89 -2.97 9.04
C ARG A 8 1.93 -3.01 7.92
N PHE A 9 2.04 -1.94 7.14
CA PHE A 9 3.11 -1.79 6.16
C PHE A 9 4.47 -1.64 6.84
N ALA A 10 4.58 -0.73 7.83
CA ALA A 10 5.81 -0.53 8.61
C ALA A 10 6.28 -1.83 9.30
N THR A 11 5.36 -2.55 9.95
CA THR A 11 5.70 -3.86 10.55
C THR A 11 6.17 -4.85 9.50
N TRP A 12 5.54 -4.91 8.33
CA TRP A 12 5.98 -5.82 7.26
C TRP A 12 7.35 -5.45 6.71
N THR A 13 7.68 -4.16 6.57
CA THR A 13 9.01 -3.71 6.14
C THR A 13 10.07 -4.04 7.19
N GLU A 14 9.78 -3.85 8.49
CA GLU A 14 10.69 -4.25 9.58
C GLU A 14 10.93 -5.76 9.58
N GLU A 15 9.88 -6.57 9.36
CA GLU A 15 10.01 -8.03 9.24
C GLU A 15 10.83 -8.46 8.01
N THR A 16 10.80 -7.68 6.92
CA THR A 16 11.45 -8.02 5.65
C THR A 16 12.88 -7.52 5.57
N TYR A 17 13.16 -6.33 6.11
CA TYR A 17 14.41 -5.59 5.95
C TYR A 17 15.07 -5.20 7.28
N SER A 18 14.55 -5.68 8.42
CA SER A 18 15.02 -5.42 9.80
C SER A 18 14.81 -3.99 10.32
N ASP A 19 14.45 -3.04 9.47
CA ASP A 19 14.16 -1.65 9.84
C ASP A 19 13.11 -1.04 8.90
N PHE A 20 12.50 0.07 9.29
CA PHE A 20 11.62 0.87 8.44
C PHE A 20 12.12 2.31 8.35
N ASP A 21 12.77 2.61 7.23
CA ASP A 21 13.08 3.98 6.81
C ASP A 21 12.30 4.35 5.54
N PRO A 22 11.34 5.29 5.60
CA PRO A 22 10.60 5.74 4.42
C PRO A 22 11.49 6.24 3.27
N ALA A 23 12.71 6.73 3.54
CA ALA A 23 13.62 7.20 2.50
C ALA A 23 14.25 6.06 1.68
N THR A 24 14.25 4.84 2.21
CA THR A 24 14.80 3.65 1.54
C THR A 24 13.75 2.86 0.76
N VAL A 25 12.46 3.13 1.00
CA VAL A 25 11.36 2.40 0.36
C VAL A 25 11.33 2.68 -1.14
N THR A 26 11.27 1.62 -1.92
CA THR A 26 11.24 1.64 -3.38
C THR A 26 9.88 1.18 -3.92
N SER A 27 9.61 1.43 -5.19
CA SER A 27 8.40 0.90 -5.86
C SER A 27 8.34 -0.63 -5.89
N LEU A 28 9.49 -1.31 -5.79
CA LEU A 28 9.56 -2.75 -5.67
C LEU A 28 8.97 -3.21 -4.32
N ASP A 29 9.31 -2.53 -3.23
CA ASP A 29 8.79 -2.83 -1.90
C ASP A 29 7.27 -2.68 -1.82
N ILE A 30 6.73 -1.64 -2.46
CA ILE A 30 5.28 -1.44 -2.56
C ILE A 30 4.63 -2.57 -3.38
N ALA A 31 5.27 -2.99 -4.47
CA ALA A 31 4.79 -4.11 -5.30
C ALA A 31 4.85 -5.45 -4.56
N ASP A 32 5.89 -5.71 -3.78
CA ASP A 32 6.02 -6.91 -2.96
C ASP A 32 5.04 -6.92 -1.78
N TYR A 33 4.80 -5.78 -1.15
CA TYR A 33 3.73 -5.67 -0.15
C TYR A 33 2.35 -5.96 -0.76
N ARG A 34 2.06 -5.39 -1.94
CA ARG A 34 0.84 -5.71 -2.71
C ARG A 34 0.74 -7.22 -2.98
N ARG A 35 1.84 -7.87 -3.38
CA ARG A 35 1.90 -9.31 -3.63
C ARG A 35 1.64 -10.11 -2.35
N THR A 36 2.21 -9.69 -1.23
CA THR A 36 2.00 -10.31 0.09
C THR A 36 0.54 -10.24 0.53
N LEU A 37 -0.15 -9.10 0.31
CA LEU A 37 -1.57 -8.99 0.63
C LEU A 37 -2.44 -9.88 -0.26
N GLN A 38 -2.10 -10.02 -1.55
CA GLN A 38 -2.77 -10.94 -2.47
C GLN A 38 -2.53 -12.40 -2.10
N ALA A 39 -1.29 -12.78 -1.73
CA ALA A 39 -0.96 -14.12 -1.24
C ALA A 39 -1.71 -14.48 0.04
N LYS A 40 -2.02 -13.48 0.88
CA LYS A 40 -2.89 -13.61 2.07
C LYS A 40 -4.39 -13.62 1.74
N ASN A 41 -4.78 -13.76 0.46
CA ASN A 41 -6.17 -13.76 -0.02
C ASN A 41 -7.00 -12.55 0.46
N ARG A 42 -6.37 -11.38 0.62
CA ARG A 42 -7.10 -10.15 0.95
C ARG A 42 -7.95 -9.72 -0.24
N LYS A 43 -9.17 -9.23 0.04
CA LYS A 43 -10.08 -8.70 -0.99
C LYS A 43 -9.41 -7.55 -1.75
N PRO A 44 -9.60 -7.41 -3.07
CA PRO A 44 -9.05 -6.31 -3.86
C PRO A 44 -9.30 -4.92 -3.24
N ALA A 45 -10.50 -4.66 -2.73
CA ALA A 45 -10.85 -3.45 -2.00
C ALA A 45 -9.90 -3.17 -0.82
N THR A 46 -9.59 -4.20 -0.01
CA THR A 46 -8.70 -4.07 1.14
C THR A 46 -7.26 -3.81 0.71
N VAL A 47 -6.79 -4.46 -0.37
CA VAL A 47 -5.45 -4.23 -0.92
C VAL A 47 -5.35 -2.80 -1.43
N ASN A 48 -6.33 -2.35 -2.20
CA ASN A 48 -6.36 -1.01 -2.77
C ASN A 48 -6.45 0.07 -1.68
N ASN A 49 -7.26 -0.13 -0.63
CA ASN A 49 -7.30 0.78 0.51
C ASN A 49 -5.96 0.87 1.25
N ALA A 50 -5.20 -0.23 1.33
CA ALA A 50 -3.86 -0.22 1.89
C ALA A 50 -2.90 0.58 1.00
N LEU A 51 -2.95 0.38 -0.33
CA LEU A 51 -2.13 1.12 -1.29
C LEU A 51 -2.48 2.62 -1.29
N ASP A 52 -3.76 2.98 -1.22
CA ASP A 52 -4.21 4.37 -1.11
C ASP A 52 -3.68 5.01 0.20
N ALA A 53 -3.63 4.23 1.28
CA ALA A 53 -3.08 4.69 2.56
C ALA A 53 -1.57 4.87 2.56
N ILE A 54 -0.85 3.98 1.87
CA ILE A 54 0.60 4.11 1.70
C ILE A 54 0.91 5.28 0.75
N GLY A 55 0.13 5.44 -0.32
CA GLY A 55 0.25 6.52 -1.29
C GLY A 55 0.14 7.90 -0.67
N SER A 56 -0.93 8.21 0.06
CA SER A 56 -1.02 9.57 0.65
C SER A 56 -0.01 9.81 1.78
N PHE A 57 0.56 8.77 2.39
CA PHE A 57 1.69 8.93 3.32
C PHE A 57 2.96 9.34 2.56
N PHE A 58 3.32 8.61 1.51
CA PHE A 58 4.50 8.94 0.72
C PHE A 58 4.38 10.28 -0.01
N ALA A 59 3.18 10.61 -0.52
CA ALA A 59 2.90 11.93 -1.06
C ALA A 59 3.10 13.04 -0.01
N TRP A 60 2.70 12.82 1.24
CA TRP A 60 2.98 13.76 2.33
C TRP A 60 4.48 13.87 2.64
N THR A 61 5.21 12.75 2.71
CA THR A 61 6.67 12.77 2.96
C THR A 61 7.47 13.45 1.84
N LYS A 62 7.03 13.32 0.58
CA LYS A 62 7.60 14.04 -0.56
C LYS A 62 7.31 15.54 -0.44
N LYS A 63 6.07 15.91 -0.07
CA LYS A 63 5.66 17.30 0.12
C LYS A 63 6.45 18.00 1.23
N THR A 64 6.82 17.29 2.31
CA THR A 64 7.64 17.85 3.39
C THR A 64 9.14 17.83 3.10
N GLY A 65 9.56 17.28 1.96
CA GLY A 65 10.97 17.20 1.55
C GLY A 65 11.74 16.08 2.24
N PHE A 66 11.07 15.15 2.92
CA PHE A 66 11.72 14.00 3.56
C PHE A 66 12.26 13.00 2.51
N ILE A 67 11.56 12.86 1.38
CA ILE A 67 12.00 12.07 0.23
C ILE A 67 11.89 12.91 -1.06
N GLN A 68 12.65 12.51 -2.08
CA GLN A 68 12.67 13.20 -3.37
C GLN A 68 11.65 12.65 -4.38
N ALA A 69 11.37 11.34 -4.32
CA ALA A 69 10.46 10.64 -5.23
C ALA A 69 9.45 9.82 -4.43
N ASP A 70 8.21 9.71 -4.90
CA ASP A 70 7.18 8.92 -4.22
C ASP A 70 7.25 7.48 -4.73
N PRO A 71 7.61 6.50 -3.89
CA PRO A 71 7.77 5.11 -4.31
C PRO A 71 6.47 4.44 -4.75
N THR A 72 5.31 5.05 -4.46
CA THR A 72 4.01 4.53 -4.88
C THR A 72 3.63 4.95 -6.30
N GLU A 73 4.35 5.93 -6.88
CA GLU A 73 4.15 6.35 -8.27
C GLU A 73 4.36 5.16 -9.22
N GLY A 74 3.32 4.82 -10.01
CA GLY A 74 3.36 3.72 -10.97
C GLY A 74 2.91 2.35 -10.44
N VAL A 75 2.63 2.21 -9.14
CA VAL A 75 2.10 0.95 -8.59
C VAL A 75 0.62 0.79 -8.96
N LYS A 76 0.31 -0.25 -9.72
CA LYS A 76 -1.06 -0.51 -10.17
C LYS A 76 -1.94 -1.07 -9.05
N ARG A 77 -3.20 -0.61 -9.02
CA ARG A 77 -4.28 -1.17 -8.20
C ARG A 77 -4.59 -2.62 -8.60
N VAL A 78 -5.17 -3.38 -7.68
CA VAL A 78 -5.74 -4.70 -7.94
C VAL A 78 -7.13 -4.52 -8.57
N PRO A 79 -7.42 -5.18 -9.72
CA PRO A 79 -8.74 -5.14 -10.32
C PRO A 79 -9.81 -5.63 -9.35
N GLU A 80 -10.90 -4.87 -9.22
CA GLU A 80 -12.06 -5.24 -8.42
C GLU A 80 -13.21 -5.58 -9.36
N GLN A 81 -13.76 -6.79 -9.24
CA GLN A 81 -15.04 -7.09 -9.88
C GLN A 81 -16.12 -6.32 -9.14
N LYS A 82 -16.73 -5.35 -9.83
CA LYS A 82 -17.97 -4.72 -9.36
C LYS A 82 -19.04 -5.80 -9.34
N SER A 83 -19.27 -6.42 -8.18
CA SER A 83 -20.44 -7.28 -8.01
C SER A 83 -21.68 -6.41 -8.24
N ALA A 84 -22.65 -6.95 -9.00
CA ALA A 84 -23.94 -6.30 -9.15
C ALA A 84 -24.49 -5.96 -7.76
N PRO A 85 -25.06 -4.77 -7.57
CA PRO A 85 -25.48 -4.36 -6.26
C PRO A 85 -26.60 -5.31 -5.78
N LYS A 86 -26.54 -5.69 -4.50
CA LYS A 86 -27.38 -6.74 -3.90
C LYS A 86 -28.90 -6.49 -3.92
N TRP A 87 -29.36 -5.38 -4.50
CA TRP A 87 -30.79 -5.04 -4.67
C TRP A 87 -31.38 -5.49 -6.01
N LEU A 88 -30.57 -6.09 -6.91
CA LEU A 88 -30.99 -6.59 -8.22
C LEU A 88 -30.90 -8.13 -8.35
N SER A 89 -30.75 -8.86 -7.23
CA SER A 89 -30.57 -10.31 -7.25
C SER A 89 -31.62 -11.06 -6.44
#